data_AF-A0A653DW59-F1
#
_entry.id   AF-A0A653DW59-F1
#
_cell.length_a   1.000
_cell.length_b   1.000
_cell.length_c   1.000
_cell.angle_alpha   90.00
_cell.angle_beta   90.00
_cell.angle_gamma   90.00
#
_symmetry.space_group_name_H-M   'P 1'
#
loop_
_entity.id
_entity.type
_entity.pdbx_description
1 polymer ?
#
loop_
_entity_poly.entity_id
_entity_poly.type
_entity_poly.pdbx_seq_one_letter_code
_entity_poly.pdbx_strand_id
1 'polypeptide(L)' 'MATTPSTIVVFTEDEINFPTKWVIVVMKQLFQYGVKDMYENGDKVFISLSYSPREVTLKRKFGNLPVHYMRVRSDKDDDL' A
#
# COMPACT_ATOMS: atom_id res chain seq x y z
N MET A 1 6.05 -10.20 -16.37
CA MET A 1 5.33 -9.21 -15.52
C MET A 1 5.25 -9.79 -14.12
N ALA A 2 5.42 -8.99 -13.06
CA ALA A 2 5.31 -9.49 -11.69
C ALA A 2 3.83 -9.77 -11.38
N THR A 3 3.41 -11.01 -11.61
CA THR A 3 2.02 -11.50 -11.53
C THR A 3 1.58 -11.86 -10.12
N THR A 4 2.49 -11.86 -9.15
CA THR A 4 2.14 -12.19 -7.77
C THR A 4 1.44 -11.00 -7.11
N PRO A 5 0.21 -11.17 -6.59
CA PRO A 5 -0.43 -10.16 -5.75
C PRO A 5 0.45 -9.83 -4.55
N SER A 6 0.32 -8.62 -4.02
CA SER A 6 1.01 -8.24 -2.79
C SER A 6 0.21 -7.22 -2.02
N THR A 7 0.40 -7.19 -0.71
CA THR A 7 -0.21 -6.20 0.17
C THR A 7 0.84 -5.22 0.64
N ILE A 8 0.52 -3.93 0.53
CA ILE A 8 1.33 -2.85 1.11
C ILE A 8 0.60 -2.36 2.35
N VAL A 9 1.33 -2.24 3.46
CA VAL A 9 0.83 -1.60 4.67
C VAL A 9 1.50 -0.25 4.78
N VAL A 10 0.70 0.80 4.97
CA VAL A 10 1.14 2.19 5.03
C VAL A 10 0.79 2.76 6.39
N PHE A 11 1.74 3.48 6.97
CA PHE A 11 1.66 4.17 8.24
C PHE A 11 1.90 5.66 7.97
N THR A 12 1.10 6.54 8.56
CA THR A 12 1.39 7.98 8.49
C THR A 12 2.41 8.36 9.56
N GLU A 13 3.35 9.22 9.21
CA GLU A 13 4.31 9.82 10.15
C GLU A 13 3.80 11.16 10.70
N ASP A 14 2.78 11.74 10.06
CA ASP A 14 2.20 13.04 10.43
C ASP A 14 0.68 12.91 10.50
N GLU A 15 0.16 12.43 11.64
CA GLU A 15 -1.28 12.29 11.86
C GLU A 15 -2.02 13.63 11.89
N ILE A 16 -1.31 14.75 12.14
CA ILE A 16 -1.92 16.08 12.28
C ILE A 16 -2.24 16.65 10.89
N ASN A 17 -1.25 16.66 9.99
CA ASN A 17 -1.42 17.24 8.65
C ASN A 17 -1.76 16.20 7.58
N PHE A 18 -1.50 14.91 7.85
CA PHE A 18 -1.75 13.80 6.93
C PHE A 18 -2.40 12.59 7.62
N PRO A 19 -3.61 12.75 8.18
CA PRO A 19 -4.29 11.68 8.90
C PRO A 19 -4.65 10.50 7.97
N THR A 20 -4.89 9.32 8.55
CA THR A 20 -5.21 8.06 7.83
C THR A 20 -6.27 8.21 6.75
N LYS A 21 -7.31 9.02 7.01
CA LYS A 21 -8.38 9.33 6.02
C LYS A 21 -7.89 10.04 4.76
N TRP A 22 -6.79 10.78 4.85
CA TRP A 22 -6.15 11.41 3.68
C TRP A 22 -5.21 10.42 3.00
N VAL A 23 -4.48 9.63 3.79
CA VAL A 23 -3.63 8.54 3.28
C VAL A 23 -4.46 7.63 2.37
N ILE A 24 -5.62 7.14 2.80
CA ILE A 24 -6.44 6.22 1.98
C ILE A 24 -6.83 6.82 0.62
N VAL A 25 -7.20 8.10 0.59
CA VAL A 25 -7.59 8.80 -0.65
C VAL A 25 -6.39 8.93 -1.58
N VAL A 26 -5.23 9.34 -1.05
CA VAL A 26 -3.99 9.44 -1.82
C VAL A 26 -3.54 8.07 -2.33
N MET A 27 -3.63 7.02 -1.51
CA MET A 27 -3.28 5.66 -1.90
C MET A 27 -4.20 5.13 -3.00
N LYS A 28 -5.50 5.44 -2.94
CA LYS A 28 -6.46 5.08 -4.00
C LYS A 28 -6.08 5.72 -5.33
N GLN A 29 -5.62 6.97 -5.32
CA GLN A 29 -5.14 7.65 -6.51
C GLN A 29 -3.78 7.10 -7.00
N LEU A 30 -2.83 6.89 -6.09
CA LEU A 30 -1.49 6.38 -6.43
C LEU A 30 -1.53 4.98 -7.03
N PHE A 31 -2.47 4.14 -6.61
CA PHE A 31 -2.56 2.74 -7.04
C PHE A 31 -3.81 2.43 -7.89
N GLN A 32 -4.46 3.46 -8.45
CA GLN A 32 -5.75 3.41 -9.17
C GLN A 32 -6.01 2.15 -10.01
N TYR A 33 -5.02 1.68 -10.78
CA TYR A 33 -5.20 0.59 -11.75
C TYR A 33 -4.95 -0.82 -11.23
N GLY A 34 -4.58 -1.01 -9.97
CA GLY A 34 -4.38 -2.38 -9.46
C GLY A 34 -4.66 -2.58 -7.99
N VAL A 35 -5.44 -1.70 -7.36
CA VAL A 35 -6.06 -1.98 -6.06
C VAL A 35 -7.13 -3.06 -6.25
N LYS A 36 -7.00 -4.17 -5.51
CA LYS A 36 -8.05 -5.18 -5.32
C LYS A 36 -8.93 -4.83 -4.13
N ASP A 37 -8.28 -4.44 -3.03
CA ASP A 37 -8.96 -4.08 -1.79
C ASP A 37 -8.11 -3.07 -1.01
N MET A 38 -8.77 -2.26 -0.20
CA MET A 38 -8.14 -1.25 0.64
C MET A 38 -8.97 -1.00 1.90
N TYR A 39 -8.35 -1.11 3.07
CA TYR A 39 -9.03 -0.91 4.35
C TYR A 39 -8.11 -0.27 5.38
N GLU A 40 -8.74 0.38 6.36
CA GLU A 40 -8.07 0.99 7.51
C GLU A 40 -8.16 0.05 8.71
N ASN A 41 -7.08 -0.04 9.49
CA ASN A 41 -7.08 -0.71 10.78
C ASN A 41 -6.17 0.07 11.73
N GLY A 42 -6.81 0.80 12.66
CA GLY A 42 -6.12 1.73 13.55
C GLY A 42 -5.41 2.84 12.77
N ASP A 43 -4.10 2.94 12.98
CA ASP A 43 -3.18 3.91 12.35
C ASP A 43 -2.66 3.47 10.98
N LYS A 44 -3.18 2.36 10.44
CA LYS A 44 -2.62 1.67 9.26
C LYS A 44 -3.61 1.61 8.12
N VAL A 45 -3.09 1.77 6.90
CA VAL A 45 -3.83 1.52 5.66
C VAL A 45 -3.25 0.28 4.98
N PHE A 46 -4.10 -0.70 4.72
CA PHE A 46 -3.77 -1.91 3.98
C PHE A 46 -4.20 -1.73 2.53
N ILE A 47 -3.31 -2.04 1.59
CA ILE A 47 -3.54 -1.92 0.15
C ILE A 47 -3.21 -3.26 -0.50
N SER A 48 -4.24 -4.03 -0.85
CA SER A 48 -4.08 -5.27 -1.58
C SER A 48 -4.01 -4.98 -3.07
N LEU A 49 -2.88 -5.33 -3.70
CA LEU A 49 -2.65 -5.09 -5.12
C LEU A 49 -2.76 -6.39 -5.94
N SER A 50 -3.28 -6.28 -7.16
CA SER A 50 -3.32 -7.39 -8.13
C SER A 50 -1.95 -7.76 -8.71
N TYR A 51 -0.92 -7.01 -8.36
CA TYR A 51 0.43 -7.15 -8.86
C TYR A 51 1.44 -6.85 -7.74
N SER A 52 2.72 -7.11 -8.01
CA SER A 52 3.80 -6.68 -7.11
C SER A 52 4.57 -5.53 -7.73
N PRO A 53 4.38 -4.29 -7.26
CA PRO A 53 5.18 -3.16 -7.70
C PRO A 53 6.67 -3.40 -7.42
N ARG A 54 7.54 -2.96 -8.33
CA ARG A 54 9.00 -2.95 -8.08
C ARG A 54 9.32 -1.96 -6.97
N GLU A 55 10.37 -2.23 -6.20
CA GLU A 55 10.82 -1.34 -5.12
C GLU A 55 11.09 0.08 -5.63
N VAL A 56 11.75 0.23 -6.78
CA VAL A 56 12.01 1.53 -7.42
C VAL A 56 10.71 2.28 -7.74
N THR A 57 9.68 1.56 -8.19
CA THR A 57 8.35 2.13 -8.47
C THR A 57 7.66 2.57 -7.18
N LEU A 58 7.78 1.79 -6.10
CA LEU A 58 7.22 2.15 -4.79
C LEU A 58 7.90 3.39 -4.22
N LYS A 59 9.24 3.39 -4.16
CA LYS A 59 10.02 4.54 -3.72
C LYS A 59 9.64 5.81 -4.50
N ARG A 60 9.45 5.70 -5.82
CA ARG A 60 9.01 6.83 -6.64
C ARG A 60 7.56 7.26 -6.40
N LYS A 61 6.62 6.32 -6.16
CA LYS A 61 5.21 6.62 -5.87
C LYS A 61 5.03 7.29 -4.52
N PHE A 62 5.69 6.75 -3.49
CA PHE A 62 5.63 7.30 -2.14
C PHE A 62 6.44 8.60 -2.02
N GLY A 63 7.58 8.69 -2.71
CA GLY A 63 8.34 9.94 -2.84
C GLY A 63 8.59 10.61 -1.49
N ASN A 64 8.12 11.85 -1.35
CA ASN A 64 8.23 12.67 -0.14
C ASN A 64 6.93 12.68 0.69
N LEU A 65 6.03 11.71 0.49
CA LEU A 65 4.87 11.58 1.37
C LEU A 65 5.36 11.24 2.78
N PRO A 66 4.76 11.82 3.84
CA PRO A 66 5.13 11.56 5.23
C PRO A 66 4.54 10.21 5.67
N VAL A 67 5.00 9.13 5.04
CA VAL A 67 4.51 7.77 5.29
C VAL A 67 5.66 6.76 5.31
N HIS A 68 5.56 5.84 6.25
CA HIS A 68 6.32 4.59 6.22
C HIS A 68 5.48 3.50 5.57
N TYR A 69 6.12 2.60 4.83
CA TYR A 69 5.43 1.46 4.23
C TYR A 69 6.23 0.17 4.33
N MET A 70 5.52 -0.94 4.44
CA MET A 70 6.07 -2.28 4.31
C MET A 70 5.30 -3.07 3.27
N ARG A 71 6.01 -3.89 2.50
CA ARG A 71 5.38 -4.87 1.60
C ARG A 71 5.31 -6.21 2.31
N VAL A 72 4.09 -6.68 2.54
CA VAL A 72 3.84 -8.03 3.02
C VAL A 72 3.91 -8.96 1.81
N ARG A 73 4.78 -9.97 1.87
CA ARG A 73 4.71 -11.07 0.92
C ARG A 73 3.43 -11.83 1.23
N SER A 74 2.53 -11.90 0.27
CA SER A 74 1.51 -12.94 0.28
C SER A 74 2.28 -14.22 0.00
N ASP A 75 2.52 -15.03 1.03
CA ASP A 75 2.77 -16.43 0.79
C ASP A 75 1.56 -16.91 0.00
N LYS A 76 1.80 -17.51 -1.16
CA LYS A 76 0.75 -18.36 -1.70
C LYS A 76 0.55 -19.42 -0.62
N ASP A 77 -0.65 -19.52 -0.07
CA ASP A 77 -1.15 -20.81 0.40
C ASP A 77 -1.15 -21.73 -0.82
N ASP A 78 0.01 -22.29 -1.14
CA ASP A 78 0.13 -23.68 -1.50
C ASP A 78 0.00 -24.42 -0.15
N ASP A 79 -1.23 -24.73 0.27
CA ASP A 79 -1.59 -25.87 1.13
C ASP A 79 -3.04 -25.72 1.68
N LEU A 80 -4.03 -26.07 0.85
CA LEU A 80 -5.17 -26.98 1.15
C LEU A 80 -6.20 -27.04 0.01
#